data_AF-A0A8S3F0E5-F1
#
_entry.id   AF-A0A8S3F0E5-F1
#
_cell.length_a   1.000
_cell.length_b   1.000
_cell.length_c   1.000
_cell.angle_alpha   90.00
_cell.angle_beta   90.00
_cell.angle_gamma   90.00
#
_symmetry.space_group_name_H-M   'P 1'
#
loop_
_entity.id
_entity.type
_entity.pdbx_description
1 polymer ?
#
loop_
_entity_poly.entity_id
_entity_poly.type
_entity_poly.pdbx_seq_one_letter_code
_entity_poly.pdbx_strand_id
1 'polypeptide(L)' 'DHVLIGEALNNIGRCYDCMGKFELALEYDIRALEMKQRLFPHDHPDIATSLNSIGLAYYSHYDFEQALD' A
#
# COMPACT_ATOMS: atom_id res chain seq x y z
N ASP A 1 -6.29 -3.61 -18.43
CA ASP A 1 -6.02 -4.55 -17.31
C ASP A 1 -4.79 -4.20 -16.45
N HIS A 2 -4.55 -2.92 -16.16
CA HIS A 2 -3.43 -2.52 -15.28
C HIS A 2 -3.84 -2.27 -13.83
N VAL A 3 -5.13 -2.01 -13.57
CA VAL A 3 -5.69 -1.78 -12.23
C VAL A 3 -5.58 -3.03 -11.36
N LEU A 4 -5.85 -4.21 -11.94
CA LEU A 4 -5.74 -5.51 -11.27
C LEU A 4 -4.32 -5.80 -10.75
N ILE A 5 -3.28 -5.25 -11.39
CA ILE A 5 -1.91 -5.42 -10.92
C ILE A 5 -1.69 -4.63 -9.62
N GLY A 6 -2.23 -3.41 -9.52
CA GLY A 6 -2.18 -2.62 -8.29
C GLY A 6 -2.92 -3.29 -7.13
N GLU A 7 -4.07 -3.90 -7.40
CA GLU A 7 -4.82 -4.68 -6.40
C GLU A 7 -4.05 -5.93 -5.95
N ALA A 8 -3.43 -6.64 -6.90
CA ALA A 8 -2.62 -7.81 -6.59
C ALA A 8 -1.40 -7.45 -5.72
N LEU A 9 -0.72 -6.34 -6.00
CA LEU A 9 0.41 -5.85 -5.21
C LEU A 9 -0.02 -5.49 -3.77
N ASN A 10 -1.14 -4.77 -3.58
CA ASN A 10 -1.70 -4.50 -2.26
C ASN A 10 -1.99 -5.79 -1.48
N ASN A 11 -2.52 -6.82 -2.14
CA ASN A 11 -2.80 -8.10 -1.49
C ASN A 11 -1.52 -8.84 -1.08
N ILE A 12 -0.45 -8.74 -1.87
CA ILE A 12 0.87 -9.28 -1.51
C ILE A 12 1.44 -8.53 -0.29
N GLY A 13 1.32 -7.19 -0.27
CA GLY A 13 1.71 -6.36 0.88
C GLY A 13 1.05 -6.84 2.17
N ARG A 14 -0.28 -6.99 2.14
CA ARG A 14 -1.06 -7.53 3.27
C ARG A 14 -0.65 -8.94 3.69
N CYS A 15 -0.28 -9.81 2.75
CA CYS A 15 0.22 -11.14 3.10
C CYS A 15 1.55 -11.07 3.85
N TYR A 16 2.45 -10.18 3.46
CA TYR A 16 3.72 -9.97 4.16
C TYR A 16 3.53 -9.33 5.54
N ASP A 17 2.58 -8.40 5.67
CA ASP A 17 2.18 -7.80 6.96
C ASP A 17 1.69 -8.89 7.94
N CYS A 18 0.79 -9.77 7.49
CA CYS A 18 0.34 -10.94 8.26
C CYS A 18 1.48 -11.89 8.66
N MET A 19 2.61 -11.89 7.94
CA MET A 19 3.81 -12.67 8.27
C MET A 19 4.80 -11.91 9.17
N GLY A 20 4.49 -10.67 9.57
CA GLY A 20 5.38 -9.78 10.33
C GLY A 20 6.58 -9.28 9.52
N LYS A 21 6.53 -9.38 8.18
CA LYS A 21 7.60 -8.95 7.27
C LYS A 21 7.32 -7.53 6.78
N PHE A 22 7.48 -6.58 7.69
CA PHE A 22 7.09 -5.19 7.50
C PHE A 22 7.68 -4.53 6.25
N GLU A 23 8.99 -4.66 6.07
CA GLU A 23 9.70 -3.96 5.00
C GLU A 23 9.23 -4.43 3.62
N LEU A 24 8.91 -5.73 3.52
CA LEU A 24 8.32 -6.29 2.31
C LEU A 24 6.86 -5.85 2.15
N ALA A 25 6.06 -5.82 3.22
CA ALA A 25 4.69 -5.32 3.14
C ALA A 25 4.63 -3.90 2.54
N LEU A 26 5.46 -3.01 3.10
CA LEU A 26 5.57 -1.62 2.68
C LEU A 26 6.09 -1.48 1.24
N GLU A 27 7.09 -2.27 0.84
CA GLU A 27 7.61 -2.26 -0.53
C GLU A 27 6.50 -2.55 -1.55
N TYR A 28 5.67 -3.56 -1.28
CA TYR A 28 4.59 -3.95 -2.19
C TYR A 28 3.45 -2.93 -2.21
N ASP A 29 3.08 -2.35 -1.06
CA ASP A 29 2.05 -1.31 -0.99
C ASP A 29 2.48 0.00 -1.68
N ILE A 30 3.76 0.40 -1.58
CA ILE A 30 4.32 1.54 -2.31
C ILE A 30 4.31 1.29 -3.81
N ARG A 31 4.71 0.09 -4.26
CA ARG A 31 4.67 -0.26 -5.69
C ARG A 31 3.25 -0.23 -6.24
N ALA A 32 2.26 -0.66 -5.46
CA ALA A 32 0.86 -0.56 -5.82
C ALA A 32 0.41 0.89 -5.96
N LEU A 33 0.81 1.76 -5.02
CA LEU A 33 0.54 3.19 -5.03
C LEU A 33 1.12 3.86 -6.30
N GLU A 34 2.39 3.62 -6.60
CA GLU A 34 3.05 4.18 -7.79
C GLU A 34 2.33 3.79 -9.08
N MET A 35 1.90 2.53 -9.20
CA MET A 35 1.15 2.07 -10.36
C MET A 35 -0.20 2.78 -10.46
N LYS A 36 -0.94 2.88 -9.35
CA LYS A 36 -2.25 3.54 -9.33
C LYS A 36 -2.16 5.03 -9.60
N GLN A 37 -1.13 5.72 -9.12
CA GLN A 37 -0.85 7.12 -9.45
C GLN A 37 -0.54 7.33 -10.93
N ARG A 38 0.10 6.36 -11.61
CA ARG A 38 0.32 6.41 -13.06
C ARG A 38 -0.97 6.17 -13.86
N LEU A 39 -1.88 5.35 -13.35
CA LEU A 39 -3.11 4.96 -14.03
C LEU A 39 -4.26 5.94 -13.80
N PHE A 40 -4.33 6.52 -12.61
CA PHE A 40 -5.40 7.39 -12.19
C PHE A 40 -4.83 8.77 -11.83
N PRO A 41 -5.04 9.80 -12.65
CA PRO A 41 -4.71 11.15 -12.25
C PRO A 41 -5.68 11.62 -11.16
N HIS A 42 -5.16 12.37 -10.19
CA HIS A 42 -5.92 12.98 -9.07
C HIS A 42 -6.37 12.00 -7.97
N ASP A 43 -7.36 12.41 -7.17
CA ASP A 43 -7.78 11.77 -5.93
C ASP A 43 -8.69 10.55 -6.18
N HIS A 44 -8.17 9.57 -6.93
CA HIS A 44 -8.91 8.35 -7.23
C HIS A 44 -9.01 7.45 -5.99
N PRO A 45 -10.18 6.83 -5.72
CA PRO A 45 -10.37 5.93 -4.57
C PRO A 45 -9.33 4.81 -4.45
N ASP A 46 -8.81 4.33 -5.58
CA ASP A 46 -7.79 3.27 -5.57
C ASP A 46 -6.46 3.74 -4.98
N ILE A 47 -6.10 5.01 -5.19
CA ILE A 47 -4.91 5.64 -4.61
C ILE A 47 -5.10 5.75 -3.09
N ALA A 48 -6.27 6.24 -2.65
CA ALA A 48 -6.61 6.30 -1.23
C ALA A 48 -6.57 4.91 -0.56
N THR A 49 -6.98 3.86 -1.28
CA THR A 49 -6.92 2.49 -0.78
C THR A 49 -5.48 2.01 -0.55
N SER A 50 -4.54 2.36 -1.44
CA SER A 50 -3.12 2.02 -1.22
C SER A 50 -2.49 2.84 -0.09
N LEU A 51 -2.80 4.13 0.02
CA LEU A 51 -2.36 4.96 1.15
C LEU A 51 -2.87 4.40 2.49
N ASN A 52 -4.12 3.95 2.54
CA ASN A 52 -4.68 3.31 3.73
C ASN A 52 -3.93 2.01 4.09
N SER A 53 -3.54 1.18 3.11
CA SER A 53 -2.71 0.00 3.37
C SER A 53 -1.36 0.38 3.98
N ILE A 54 -0.70 1.41 3.44
CA ILE A 54 0.60 1.91 3.95
C ILE A 54 0.45 2.40 5.39
N GLY A 55 -0.55 3.23 5.69
CA GLY A 55 -0.81 3.71 7.05
C GLY A 55 -1.11 2.59 8.04
N LEU A 56 -1.83 1.55 7.61
CA LEU A 56 -2.07 0.36 8.43
C LEU A 56 -0.78 -0.43 8.69
N ALA A 57 0.09 -0.58 7.69
CA ALA A 57 1.39 -1.24 7.87
C ALA A 57 2.24 -0.48 8.91
N TYR A 58 2.34 0.84 8.82
CA TYR A 58 3.07 1.64 9.81
C TYR A 58 2.46 1.57 11.21
N TYR A 59 1.13 1.63 11.32
CA TYR A 59 0.41 1.49 12.58
C TYR A 59 0.67 0.14 13.25
N SER A 60 0.61 -0.96 12.48
CA SER A 60 0.89 -2.32 12.97
C SER A 60 2.30 -2.49 13.52
N HIS A 61 3.24 -1.64 13.07
CA HIS A 61 4.65 -1.70 13.45
C HIS A 61 5.10 -0.60 14.42
N TYR A 62 4.15 0.10 15.08
CA TYR A 62 4.38 1.16 16.08
C TYR A 62 5.18 2.37 15.57
N ASP A 63 5.32 2.55 14.26
CA ASP A 63 5.97 3.71 13.65
C ASP A 63 4.90 4.78 13.33
N PHE A 64 4.32 5.32 14.40
CA PHE A 64 3.15 6.19 14.34
C PHE A 64 3.41 7.54 13.64
N GLU A 65 4.67 7.99 13.59
CA GLU A 65 5.04 9.23 12.90
C GLU A 65 4.89 9.08 11.38
N GLN A 66 5.25 7.93 10.80
CA GLN A 66 5.12 7.67 9.36
C GLN A 66 3.70 7.23 8.96
N ALA A 67 2.87 6.78 9.90
CA ALA A 67 1.47 6.41 9.62
C ALA A 67 0.55 7.61 9.34
N LEU A 68 0.93 8.82 9.75
CA LEU A 68 0.12 10.04 9.70
C LEU A 68 0.56 11.04 8.63
N ASP A 69 1.69 10.80 7.96
CA ASP A 69 2.26 11.63 6.87
C ASP A 69 1.77 11.13 5.50
#